data_AF-A0A432FH12-F1
#
_entry.id   AF-A0A432FH12-F1
#
_cell.length_a   1.000
_cell.length_b   1.000
_cell.length_c   1.000
_cell.angle_alpha   90.00
_cell.angle_beta   90.00
_cell.angle_gamma   90.00
#
_symmetry.space_group_name_H-M   'P 1'
#
loop_
_entity.id
_entity.type
_entity.pdbx_description
1 polymer ?
#
loop_
_entity_poly.entity_id
_entity_poly.type
_entity_poly.pdbx_seq_one_letter_code
_entity_poly.pdbx_strand_id
1 'polypeptide(L)'
;MNKKIAIVGVNGKMGKWFADYFHKMGFEVVGFDINNDIKEKFIIKANSLVGAILKTDYVLLCTPTKRTPEIVRLIAKEMQRGSYLIEISSQKFK
;
A
#
# COMPACT_ATOMS: atom_id res chain seq x y z
N MET A 1 -12.76 1.76 16.11
CA MET A 1 -11.49 1.13 15.72
C MET A 1 -10.94 1.89 14.53
N ASN A 2 -9.67 2.30 14.56
CA ASN A 2 -9.04 2.93 13.41
C ASN A 2 -8.83 1.87 12.33
N LYS A 3 -9.24 2.16 11.10
CA LYS A 3 -9.06 1.27 9.95
C LYS A 3 -7.58 1.24 9.58
N LYS A 4 -7.09 0.08 9.13
CA LYS A 4 -5.69 -0.12 8.78
C LYS A 4 -5.51 -0.25 7.27
N ILE A 5 -4.62 0.55 6.71
CA ILE A 5 -4.33 0.57 5.27
C ILE A 5 -2.86 0.26 5.00
N ALA A 6 -2.62 -0.74 4.15
CA ALA A 6 -1.32 -1.01 3.58
C ALA A 6 -1.11 -0.17 2.32
N ILE A 7 0.05 0.46 2.17
CA ILE A 7 0.47 1.17 0.97
C ILE A 7 1.72 0.51 0.42
N VAL A 8 1.59 -0.11 -0.74
CA VAL A 8 2.69 -0.78 -1.47
C VAL A 8 3.30 0.21 -2.47
N GLY A 9 4.60 0.43 -2.42
CA GLY A 9 5.28 1.50 -3.16
C GLY A 9 5.20 2.85 -2.43
N VAL A 10 5.26 2.82 -1.09
CA VAL A 10 5.01 3.99 -0.25
C VAL A 10 6.04 5.11 -0.43
N ASN A 11 7.26 4.82 -0.90
CA ASN A 11 8.26 5.87 -1.14
C ASN A 11 8.03 6.65 -2.44
N GLY A 12 7.17 6.15 -3.32
CA GLY A 12 6.76 6.86 -4.53
C GLY A 12 5.98 8.14 -4.22
N LYS A 13 5.89 9.05 -5.19
CA LYS A 13 5.15 10.33 -5.04
C LYS A 13 3.70 10.11 -4.60
N MET A 14 2.99 9.20 -5.26
CA MET A 14 1.61 8.86 -4.90
C MET A 14 1.55 8.11 -3.56
N GLY A 15 2.47 7.18 -3.32
CA GLY A 15 2.56 6.45 -2.05
C GLY A 15 2.66 7.38 -0.83
N LYS A 16 3.57 8.35 -0.87
CA LYS A 16 3.74 9.36 0.19
C LYS A 16 2.51 10.24 0.36
N TRP A 17 1.92 10.68 -0.75
CA TRP A 17 0.72 11.51 -0.71
C TRP A 17 -0.46 10.77 -0.07
N PHE A 18 -0.71 9.53 -0.48
CA PHE A 18 -1.78 8.71 0.12
C PHE A 18 -1.48 8.35 1.57
N ALA A 19 -0.22 8.09 1.93
CA ALA A 19 0.16 7.83 3.32
C ALA A 19 -0.20 9.00 4.23
N ASP A 20 0.15 10.22 3.84
CA ASP A 20 -0.21 11.44 4.59
C ASP A 20 -1.73 11.66 4.62
N TYR A 21 -2.41 11.46 3.49
CA TYR A 21 -3.87 11.60 3.39
C TYR A 21 -4.60 10.66 4.36
N PHE A 22 -4.30 9.36 4.32
CA PHE A 22 -4.97 8.38 5.19
C PHE A 22 -4.58 8.54 6.65
N HIS A 23 -3.33 8.92 6.94
CA HIS A 23 -2.91 9.24 8.30
C HIS A 23 -3.75 10.38 8.88
N LYS A 24 -3.96 11.47 8.13
CA LYS A 24 -4.80 12.61 8.53
C LYS A 24 -6.28 12.24 8.68
N MET A 25 -6.76 11.23 7.95
CA MET A 25 -8.11 10.67 8.13
C MET A 25 -8.23 9.75 9.35
N GLY A 26 -7.15 9.50 10.08
CA GLY A 26 -7.14 8.66 11.28
C GLY A 26 -6.91 7.16 11.00
N PHE A 27 -6.45 6.79 9.81
CA PHE A 27 -6.06 5.41 9.52
C PHE A 27 -4.70 5.08 10.12
N GLU A 28 -4.53 3.82 10.49
CA GLU A 28 -3.21 3.25 10.76
C GLU A 28 -2.57 2.88 9.42
N VAL A 29 -1.46 3.54 9.09
CA VAL A 29 -0.80 3.39 7.79
C VAL A 29 0.37 2.41 7.92
N VAL A 30 0.33 1.32 7.17
CA VAL A 30 1.43 0.38 7.00
C VAL A 30 2.07 0.62 5.64
N GLY A 31 3.38 0.83 5.60
CA GLY A 31 4.11 1.10 4.37
C GLY A 31 5.03 -0.04 4.00
N PHE A 32 5.06 -0.38 2.72
CA PHE A 32 6.07 -1.27 2.13
C PHE A 32 6.64 -0.64 0.86
N ASP A 33 7.96 -0.72 0.71
CA ASP A 33 8.68 -0.34 -0.50
C ASP A 33 9.89 -1.26 -0.70
N ILE A 34 10.33 -1.41 -1.95
CA ILE A 34 11.52 -2.20 -2.30
C ILE A 34 12.79 -1.55 -1.73
N ASN A 35 12.82 -0.22 -1.73
CA ASN A 35 13.85 0.56 -1.10
C ASN A 35 13.36 0.79 0.32
N ASN A 36 13.83 -0.04 1.25
CA ASN A 36 13.28 -0.16 2.60
C ASN A 36 13.61 1.07 3.51
N ASP A 37 13.65 2.28 2.96
CA ASP A 37 14.11 3.53 3.59
C ASP A 37 12.95 4.50 3.87
N ILE A 38 11.84 4.01 4.40
CA ILE A 38 10.69 4.82 4.83
C ILE A 38 11.12 5.76 5.97
N LYS A 39 10.95 7.08 5.79
CA LYS A 39 11.45 8.12 6.73
C LYS A 39 10.34 8.68 7.61
N GLU A 40 9.10 8.58 7.16
CA GLU A 40 7.92 9.14 7.78
C GLU A 40 7.55 8.34 9.04
N LYS A 41 7.68 8.97 10.22
CA LYS A 41 7.49 8.30 11.53
C LYS A 41 6.09 7.77 11.78
N PHE A 42 5.08 8.31 11.09
CA PHE A 42 3.69 7.87 11.24
C PHE A 42 3.40 6.60 10.43
N ILE A 43 4.31 6.19 9.55
CA ILE A 43 4.17 4.98 8.73
C ILE A 43 4.77 3.81 9.49
N ILE A 44 3.96 2.77 9.71
CA ILE A 44 4.43 1.51 10.25
C ILE A 44 5.13 0.76 9.12
N LYS A 45 6.46 0.70 9.20
CA LYS A 45 7.30 0.03 8.21
C LYS A 45 7.09 -1.49 8.25
N ALA A 46 6.66 -2.08 7.14
CA ALA A 46 6.62 -3.53 6.98
C ALA A 46 7.95 -4.08 6.48
N ASN A 47 8.37 -5.24 7.00
CA ASN A 47 9.62 -5.90 6.61
C ASN A 47 9.51 -6.70 5.31
N SER A 48 8.29 -6.97 4.83
CA SER A 48 8.02 -7.69 3.59
C SER A 48 6.67 -7.29 3.01
N LEU A 49 6.46 -7.56 1.72
CA LEU A 49 5.20 -7.30 1.02
C LEU A 49 4.02 -7.99 1.72
N VAL A 50 4.19 -9.27 2.08
CA VAL A 50 3.18 -10.07 2.78
C VAL A 50 2.95 -9.56 4.20
N GLY A 51 4.02 -9.17 4.90
CA GLY A 51 3.90 -8.56 6.24
C GLY A 51 3.11 -7.26 6.25
N ALA A 52 3.10 -6.53 5.13
CA ALA A 52 2.35 -5.29 5.00
C ALA A 52 0.84 -5.52 4.90
N ILE A 53 0.40 -6.64 4.28
CA ILE A 53 -1.00 -6.83 3.84
C ILE A 53 -1.81 -7.80 4.70
N LEU A 54 -1.17 -8.71 5.44
CA LEU A 54 -1.82 -9.81 6.18
C LEU A 54 -2.90 -9.38 7.21
N LYS A 55 -2.79 -8.19 7.80
CA LYS A 55 -3.68 -7.71 8.88
C LYS A 55 -4.16 -6.29 8.59
N THR A 56 -4.60 -6.05 7.36
CA THR A 56 -5.03 -4.73 6.91
C THR A 56 -6.39 -4.81 6.24
N ASP A 57 -7.22 -3.78 6.45
CA ASP A 57 -8.56 -3.70 5.89
C ASP A 57 -8.53 -3.27 4.42
N TYR A 58 -7.50 -2.50 4.05
CA TYR A 58 -7.30 -1.94 2.72
C TYR A 58 -5.85 -2.13 2.28
N VAL A 59 -5.64 -2.47 1.03
CA VAL A 59 -4.33 -2.52 0.37
C VAL A 59 -4.37 -1.59 -0.83
N LEU A 60 -3.52 -0.57 -0.82
CA LEU A 60 -3.36 0.39 -1.91
C LEU A 60 -2.06 0.13 -2.66
N LEU A 61 -2.17 -0.13 -3.95
CA LEU A 61 -1.04 -0.29 -4.85
C LEU A 61 -0.64 1.05 -5.45
N CYS A 62 0.51 1.57 -5.02
CA CYS A 62 1.15 2.78 -5.55
C CYS A 62 2.42 2.40 -6.35
N THR A 63 2.34 1.33 -7.13
CA THR A 63 3.46 0.80 -7.91
C THR A 63 3.29 1.08 -9.41
N PRO A 64 4.37 1.01 -10.22
CA PRO A 64 4.23 1.18 -11.67
C PRO A 64 3.25 0.16 -12.27
N THR A 65 2.35 0.61 -13.14
CA THR A 65 1.26 -0.20 -13.73
C THR A 65 1.73 -1.51 -14.38
N LYS A 66 2.94 -1.51 -14.95
CA LYS A 66 3.55 -2.72 -15.53
C LYS A 66 3.78 -3.86 -14.52
N ARG A 67 3.92 -3.54 -13.23
CA ARG A 67 4.15 -4.50 -12.14
C ARG A 67 2.87 -4.90 -11.40
N THR A 68 1.77 -4.17 -11.61
CA THR A 68 0.48 -4.43 -10.94
C THR A 68 0.04 -5.90 -11.06
N PRO A 69 0.03 -6.55 -12.25
CA PRO A 69 -0.44 -7.93 -12.37
C PRO A 69 0.37 -8.93 -11.53
N GLU A 70 1.70 -8.75 -11.49
CA GLU A 70 2.61 -9.58 -10.71
C GLU A 70 2.34 -9.40 -9.21
N ILE A 71 2.23 -8.16 -8.74
CA ILE A 71 2.00 -7.84 -7.34
C ILE A 71 0.66 -8.39 -6.87
N VAL A 72 -0.41 -8.18 -7.65
CA VAL A 72 -1.75 -8.72 -7.34
C VAL A 72 -1.68 -10.24 -7.17
N ARG A 73 -0.99 -10.94 -8.09
CA ARG A 73 -0.84 -12.40 -8.03
C ARG A 73 -0.09 -12.87 -6.78
N LEU A 74 0.90 -12.10 -6.30
CA LEU A 74 1.66 -12.43 -5.10
C LEU A 74 0.86 -12.21 -3.81
N ILE A 75 0.05 -11.17 -3.73
CA ILE A 75 -0.61 -10.78 -2.47
C ILE A 75 -2.02 -11.32 -2.32
N ALA A 76 -2.76 -11.58 -3.42
CA ALA A 76 -4.19 -11.82 -3.37
C ALA A 76 -4.63 -12.98 -2.46
N LYS A 77 -3.81 -14.04 -2.34
CA LYS A 77 -4.11 -15.20 -1.46
C LYS A 77 -3.81 -14.95 0.02
N GLU A 78 -2.91 -14.02 0.29
CA GLU A 78 -2.45 -13.70 1.64
C GLU A 78 -3.22 -12.52 2.25
N MET A 79 -4.04 -11.82 1.45
CA MET A 79 -4.88 -10.72 1.91
C MET A 79 -5.94 -11.19 2.91
N GLN A 80 -6.19 -10.36 3.92
CA GLN A 80 -7.25 -10.60 4.89
C GLN A 80 -8.60 -10.75 4.16
N ARG A 81 -9.38 -11.78 4.53
CA ARG A 81 -10.70 -12.00 3.92
C ARG A 81 -11.62 -10.79 4.17
N GLY A 82 -12.25 -10.31 3.11
CA GLY A 82 -13.11 -9.12 3.16
C GLY A 82 -12.36 -7.79 3.13
N SER A 83 -11.03 -7.81 3.00
CA SER A 83 -10.24 -6.60 2.71
C SER A 83 -10.43 -6.13 1.27
N TYR A 84 -10.08 -4.88 1.02
CA TYR A 84 -10.16 -4.25 -0.30
C TYR A 84 -8.78 -4.10 -0.92
N LEU A 85 -8.65 -4.48 -2.20
CA LEU A 85 -7.50 -4.15 -3.02
C LEU A 85 -7.84 -2.95 -3.90
N ILE A 86 -7.01 -1.91 -3.83
CA ILE A 86 -7.19 -0.66 -4.55
C ILE A 86 -5.94 -0.44 -5.41
N GLU A 87 -6.13 -0.23 -6.71
CA GLU A 87 -5.09 0.27 -7.61
C GLU A 87 -5.58 1.57 -8.23
N ILE A 88 -4.68 2.56 -8.31
CA ILE A 88 -4.97 3.85 -8.91
C ILE A 88 -3.93 4.10 -9.98
N SER A 89 -4.38 4.18 -11.21
CA SER A 89 -3.54 4.47 -12.36
C SER A 89 -4.20 5.44 -13.33
N SER A 90 -3.36 6.24 -13.99
CA SER A 90 -3.77 7.09 -15.09
C SER A 90 -3.27 6.47 -16.39
N GLN A 91 -4.18 5.87 -17.14
CA GLN A 91 -3.90 5.41 -18.49
C GLN A 91 -4.17 6.55 -19.47
N LYS A 92 -3.13 6.98 -20.16
CA LYS A 92 -3.24 7.95 -21.25
C LYS A 92 -3.15 7.19 -22.56
N PHE A 93 -4.17 7.31 -23.40
CA PHE A 93 -4.06 6.89 -24.79
C PHE A 93 -2.98 7.73 -25.47
N LYS A 94 -2.10 7.08 -26.21
CA LYS A 94 -1.10 7.72 -27.05
C LYS A 94 -1.59 7.72 -28.48
#